data_AF-A0A7V9RHN6-F1
#
_entry.id   AF-A0A7V9RHN6-F1
#
_cell.length_a   1.000
_cell.length_b   1.000
_cell.length_c   1.000
_cell.angle_alpha   90.00
_cell.angle_beta   90.00
_cell.angle_gamma   90.00
#
_symmetry.space_group_name_H-M   'P 1'
#
loop_
_entity.id
_entity.type
_entity.pdbx_description
1 polymer ?
#
loop_
_entity_poly.entity_id
_entity_poly.type
_entity_poly.pdbx_seq_one_letter_code
_entity_poly.pdbx_strand_id
1 'polypeptide(L)'
;GDWRDEALELARNCIGDDDAEIGDAGLCHGTTGAMHLFARFAHATGERAFADAARHWLDRTFAMRRPGEAYAGFPSMRAAGDNTFEADASMLTGAAGVGLALHAMISTIEPSWDRVLLVDIGPDI
;
A
#
# COMPACT_ATOMS: atom_id res chain seq x y z
N GLY A 1 2.12 -18.97 -18.55
CA GLY A 1 0.72 -19.21 -18.17
C GLY A 1 0.57 -19.92 -16.85
N ASP A 2 1.65 -20.34 -16.18
CA ASP A 2 1.54 -21.11 -14.93
C ASP A 2 1.74 -20.19 -13.71
N TRP A 3 2.91 -19.58 -13.61
CA TRP A 3 3.28 -18.71 -12.48
C TRP A 3 2.41 -17.45 -12.30
N ARG A 4 1.77 -16.94 -13.38
CA ARG A 4 0.92 -15.73 -13.29
C ARG A 4 -0.40 -16.04 -12.62
N ASP A 5 -1.01 -17.16 -13.02
CA ASP A 5 -2.28 -17.61 -12.47
C ASP A 5 -2.09 -17.99 -11.00
N GLU A 6 -0.98 -18.68 -10.67
CA GLU A 6 -0.57 -18.94 -9.29
C GLU A 6 -0.35 -17.66 -8.48
N ALA A 7 0.35 -16.66 -9.03
CA ALA A 7 0.58 -15.39 -8.35
C ALA A 7 -0.73 -14.64 -8.07
N LEU A 8 -1.67 -14.66 -9.01
CA LEU A 8 -3.00 -14.07 -8.83
C LEU A 8 -3.84 -14.85 -7.81
N GLU A 9 -3.77 -16.17 -7.81
CA GLU A 9 -4.43 -17.00 -6.79
C GLU A 9 -3.90 -16.69 -5.39
N LEU A 10 -2.58 -16.60 -5.22
CA LEU A 10 -1.94 -16.17 -3.97
C LEU A 10 -2.40 -14.77 -3.56
N ALA A 11 -2.42 -13.81 -4.50
CA ALA A 11 -2.88 -12.45 -4.21
C ALA A 11 -4.35 -12.43 -3.77
N ARG A 12 -5.22 -13.24 -4.37
CA ARG A 12 -6.62 -13.37 -3.95
C ARG A 12 -6.75 -13.99 -2.55
N ASN A 13 -5.89 -14.95 -2.20
CA ASN A 13 -5.89 -15.57 -0.88
C ASN A 13 -5.47 -14.58 0.24
N CYS A 14 -4.75 -13.52 -0.09
CA CYS A 14 -4.41 -12.45 0.85
C CYS A 14 -5.54 -11.43 1.06
N ILE A 15 -6.63 -11.49 0.28
CA ILE A 15 -7.75 -10.55 0.43
C ILE A 15 -8.49 -10.83 1.74
N GLY A 16 -8.65 -9.79 2.57
CA GLY A 16 -9.33 -9.90 3.86
C GLY A 16 -8.49 -10.52 4.97
N ASP A 17 -7.20 -10.82 4.70
CA ASP A 17 -6.24 -11.19 5.73
C ASP A 17 -5.79 -9.92 6.47
N ASP A 18 -6.50 -9.63 7.56
CA ASP A 18 -6.22 -8.54 8.48
C ASP A 18 -5.31 -8.97 9.66
N ASP A 19 -4.85 -10.24 9.69
CA ASP A 19 -4.03 -10.78 10.79
C ASP A 19 -2.61 -10.19 10.83
N ALA A 20 -2.23 -9.43 9.80
CA ALA A 20 -1.02 -8.62 9.83
C ALA A 20 -1.17 -7.49 10.87
N GLU A 21 -0.45 -7.59 11.99
CA GLU A 21 -0.23 -6.47 12.91
C GLU A 21 0.58 -5.37 12.22
N ILE A 22 -0.10 -4.54 11.43
CA ILE A 22 0.48 -3.38 10.76
C ILE A 22 0.41 -2.18 11.70
N GLY A 23 1.59 -1.69 12.12
CA GLY A 23 1.71 -0.65 13.14
C GLY A 23 1.73 0.79 12.62
N ASP A 24 1.90 1.01 11.31
CA ASP A 24 1.91 2.35 10.72
C ASP A 24 1.42 2.42 9.26
N ALA A 25 1.43 3.63 8.73
CA ALA A 25 0.95 3.95 7.38
C ALA A 25 2.05 3.85 6.30
N GLY A 26 3.25 3.38 6.62
CA GLY A 26 4.38 3.35 5.68
C GLY A 26 4.14 2.49 4.43
N LEU A 27 5.00 2.65 3.43
CA LEU A 27 4.93 1.90 2.16
C LEU A 27 5.60 0.52 2.27
N CYS A 28 6.67 0.41 3.06
CA CYS A 28 7.51 -0.80 3.15
C CYS A 28 6.86 -1.94 3.94
N HIS A 29 6.15 -1.62 5.03
CA HIS A 29 5.52 -2.58 5.94
C HIS A 29 4.28 -2.00 6.62
N GLY A 30 3.73 -0.94 6.04
CA GLY A 30 2.56 -0.22 6.55
C GLY A 30 1.32 -0.45 5.68
N THR A 31 0.20 0.14 6.11
CA THR A 31 -1.10 -0.05 5.44
C THR A 31 -1.11 0.50 4.02
N THR A 32 -0.29 1.51 3.74
CA THR A 32 -0.12 2.07 2.39
C THR A 32 0.51 1.05 1.43
N GLY A 33 1.47 0.23 1.90
CA GLY A 33 2.05 -0.84 1.10
C GLY A 33 1.01 -1.85 0.63
N ALA A 34 0.17 -2.31 1.56
CA ALA A 34 -0.93 -3.23 1.24
C ALA A 34 -1.95 -2.59 0.30
N MET A 35 -2.37 -1.36 0.58
CA MET A 35 -3.26 -0.57 -0.28
C MET A 35 -2.69 -0.47 -1.71
N HIS A 36 -1.41 -0.13 -1.83
CA HIS A 36 -0.75 0.07 -3.12
C HIS A 36 -0.70 -1.22 -3.92
N LEU A 37 -0.31 -2.33 -3.30
CA LEU A 37 -0.24 -3.64 -3.94
C LEU A 37 -1.60 -4.08 -4.50
N PHE A 38 -2.66 -3.97 -3.71
CA PHE A 38 -4.01 -4.30 -4.17
C PHE A 38 -4.51 -3.34 -5.25
N ALA A 39 -4.15 -2.05 -5.19
CA ALA A 39 -4.46 -1.11 -6.27
C ALA A 39 -3.76 -1.49 -7.58
N ARG A 40 -2.50 -1.98 -7.52
CA ARG A 40 -1.78 -2.48 -8.70
C ARG A 40 -2.46 -3.70 -9.30
N PHE A 41 -2.86 -4.67 -8.49
CA PHE A 41 -3.63 -5.82 -8.99
C PHE A 41 -4.98 -5.40 -9.58
N ALA A 42 -5.67 -4.44 -8.97
CA ALA A 42 -6.93 -3.91 -9.49
C ALA A 42 -6.75 -3.23 -10.85
N HIS A 43 -5.71 -2.43 -11.02
CA HIS A 43 -5.39 -1.78 -12.30
C HIS A 43 -5.00 -2.78 -13.38
N ALA A 44 -4.27 -3.83 -13.02
CA ALA A 44 -3.80 -4.82 -13.97
C ALA A 44 -4.90 -5.78 -14.43
N THR A 45 -5.75 -6.24 -13.51
CA THR A 45 -6.76 -7.28 -13.79
C THR A 45 -8.17 -6.75 -14.03
N GLY A 46 -8.50 -5.55 -13.53
CA GLY A 46 -9.85 -5.02 -13.49
C GLY A 46 -10.79 -5.71 -12.49
N GLU A 47 -10.30 -6.65 -11.67
CA GLU A 47 -11.13 -7.38 -10.71
C GLU A 47 -11.57 -6.49 -9.53
N ARG A 48 -12.88 -6.48 -9.26
CA ARG A 48 -13.47 -5.67 -8.16
C ARG A 48 -12.94 -6.07 -6.78
N ALA A 49 -12.64 -7.36 -6.57
CA ALA A 49 -12.15 -7.86 -5.30
C ALA A 49 -10.84 -7.17 -4.86
N PHE A 50 -9.90 -6.95 -5.79
CA PHE A 50 -8.68 -6.19 -5.50
C PHE A 50 -8.96 -4.70 -5.25
N ALA A 51 -9.90 -4.11 -6.00
CA ALA A 51 -10.28 -2.71 -5.78
C ALA A 51 -10.96 -2.49 -4.42
N ASP A 52 -11.74 -3.46 -3.95
CA ASP A 52 -12.36 -3.45 -2.64
C ASP A 52 -11.31 -3.65 -1.54
N ALA A 53 -10.35 -4.57 -1.72
CA ALA A 53 -9.22 -4.75 -0.81
C ALA A 53 -8.34 -3.49 -0.71
N ALA A 54 -8.04 -2.83 -1.83
CA ALA A 54 -7.30 -1.57 -1.84
C ALA A 54 -8.02 -0.47 -1.05
N ARG A 55 -9.36 -0.37 -1.18
CA ARG A 55 -10.18 0.59 -0.42
C ARG A 55 -10.22 0.28 1.08
N HIS A 56 -10.30 -0.99 1.45
CA HIS A 56 -10.19 -1.40 2.85
C HIS A 56 -8.87 -0.92 3.48
N TRP A 57 -7.74 -1.16 2.80
CA TRP A 57 -6.45 -0.70 3.29
C TRP A 57 -6.28 0.82 3.27
N LEU A 58 -6.91 1.52 2.30
CA LEU A 58 -6.98 2.98 2.28
C LEU A 58 -7.66 3.53 3.54
N ASP A 59 -8.78 2.94 3.94
CA ASP A 59 -9.50 3.34 5.15
C ASP A 59 -8.64 3.13 6.40
N ARG A 60 -7.89 2.02 6.48
CA ARG A 60 -6.93 1.76 7.56
C ARG A 60 -5.78 2.77 7.56
N THR A 61 -5.22 3.12 6.38
CA THR A 61 -4.20 4.18 6.25
C THR A 61 -4.71 5.51 6.79
N PHE A 62 -5.92 5.92 6.43
CA PHE A 62 -6.48 7.16 6.95
C PHE A 62 -6.82 7.12 8.43
N ALA A 63 -7.22 5.96 8.98
CA ALA A 63 -7.42 5.79 10.41
C ALA A 63 -6.14 5.97 11.24
N MET A 64 -4.96 5.75 10.63
CA MET A 64 -3.65 5.97 11.27
C MET A 64 -3.16 7.42 11.20
N ARG A 65 -3.86 8.28 10.45
CA ARG A 65 -3.50 9.69 10.33
C ARG A 65 -3.71 10.43 11.65
N ARG A 66 -2.76 11.29 12.00
CA ARG A 66 -2.76 12.17 13.19
C ARG A 66 -2.81 13.64 12.76
N PRO A 67 -4.02 14.23 12.60
CA PRO A 67 -4.16 15.61 12.15
C PRO A 67 -3.42 16.60 13.08
N GLY A 68 -2.70 17.55 12.48
CA GLY A 68 -1.92 18.56 13.21
C GLY A 68 -0.46 18.20 13.43
N GLU A 69 -0.06 16.94 13.19
CA GLU A 69 1.34 16.53 13.16
C GLU A 69 2.01 16.86 11.82
N ALA A 70 3.34 16.74 11.78
CA ALA A 70 4.15 17.00 10.60
C ALA A 70 3.75 16.10 9.40
N TYR A 71 4.11 16.54 8.20
CA TYR A 71 3.97 15.77 6.96
C TYR A 71 2.55 15.18 6.74
N ALA A 72 1.55 16.05 6.84
CA ALA A 72 0.12 15.71 6.69
C ALA A 72 -0.45 14.76 7.76
N GLY A 73 0.31 14.46 8.81
CA GLY A 73 -0.13 13.63 9.92
C GLY A 73 0.10 12.14 9.72
N PHE A 74 1.14 11.74 9.00
CA PHE A 74 1.51 10.33 8.83
C PHE A 74 2.89 10.07 9.45
N PRO A 75 2.96 9.90 10.79
CA PRO A 75 4.22 9.56 11.44
C PRO A 75 4.59 8.09 11.18
N SER A 76 5.88 7.80 11.11
CA SER A 76 6.41 6.44 10.97
C SER A 76 6.63 5.81 12.33
N MET A 77 6.40 4.50 12.45
CA MET A 77 6.82 3.74 13.62
C MET A 77 8.32 3.45 13.51
N ARG A 78 9.06 3.68 14.59
CA ARG A 78 10.53 3.61 14.58
C ARG A 78 11.07 2.17 14.47
N ALA A 79 10.36 1.23 15.09
CA ALA A 79 10.60 -0.20 15.00
C ALA A 79 9.29 -0.95 15.27
N ALA A 80 9.10 -2.09 14.61
CA ALA A 80 7.93 -2.94 14.82
C ALA A 80 7.78 -3.30 16.30
N GLY A 81 6.62 -2.96 16.89
CA GLY A 81 6.30 -3.24 18.30
C GLY A 81 6.81 -2.20 19.31
N ASP A 82 7.57 -1.18 18.91
CA ASP A 82 8.13 -0.15 19.83
C ASP A 82 7.08 0.91 20.23
N ASN A 83 5.90 0.98 19.57
CA ASN A 83 4.86 2.03 19.77
C ASN A 83 5.37 3.49 19.76
N THR A 84 6.65 3.72 19.44
CA THR A 84 7.25 5.03 19.27
C THR A 84 7.12 5.48 17.82
N PHE A 85 6.61 6.68 17.64
CA PHE A 85 6.37 7.29 16.34
C PHE A 85 7.18 8.56 16.17
N GLU A 86 7.68 8.78 14.96
CA GLU A 86 8.44 9.98 14.60
C GLU A 86 7.97 10.58 13.28
N ALA A 87 8.23 11.88 13.11
CA ALA A 87 7.98 12.55 11.84
C ALA A 87 8.98 12.04 10.81
N ASP A 88 8.48 11.41 9.74
CA ASP A 88 9.28 10.91 8.65
C ASP A 88 8.70 11.35 7.30
N ALA A 89 9.54 11.94 6.45
CA ALA A 89 9.21 12.37 5.10
C ALA A 89 9.83 11.46 4.02
N SER A 90 10.42 10.32 4.41
CA SER A 90 11.03 9.37 3.49
C SER A 90 9.99 8.66 2.61
N MET A 91 10.47 8.01 1.56
CA MET A 91 9.64 7.25 0.62
C MET A 91 9.15 5.92 1.20
N LEU A 92 10.00 5.16 1.89
CA LEU A 92 9.67 3.79 2.29
C LEU A 92 8.81 3.74 3.56
N THR A 93 9.07 4.63 4.51
CA THR A 93 8.44 4.60 5.83
C THR A 93 7.64 5.86 6.12
N GLY A 94 8.02 6.98 5.49
CA GLY A 94 7.42 8.29 5.74
C GLY A 94 6.25 8.69 4.83
N ALA A 95 5.78 9.90 5.07
CA ALA A 95 4.61 10.48 4.43
C ALA A 95 4.75 10.70 2.91
N ALA A 96 5.98 10.76 2.37
CA ALA A 96 6.17 10.87 0.93
C ALA A 96 5.72 9.58 0.21
N GLY A 97 5.98 8.41 0.81
CA GLY A 97 5.46 7.13 0.32
C GLY A 97 3.94 7.09 0.31
N VAL A 98 3.32 7.57 1.40
CA VAL A 98 1.86 7.71 1.50
C VAL A 98 1.31 8.56 0.37
N GLY A 99 1.86 9.76 0.16
CA GLY A 99 1.42 10.65 -0.91
C GLY A 99 1.57 10.05 -2.31
N LEU A 100 2.70 9.39 -2.58
CA LEU A 100 2.97 8.75 -3.88
C LEU A 100 1.97 7.62 -4.17
N ALA A 101 1.72 6.75 -3.19
CA ALA A 101 0.80 5.63 -3.34
C ALA A 101 -0.65 6.10 -3.48
N LEU A 102 -1.09 7.09 -2.70
CA LEU A 102 -2.41 7.71 -2.86
C LEU A 102 -2.58 8.32 -4.26
N HIS A 103 -1.54 8.98 -4.78
CA HIS A 103 -1.56 9.52 -6.13
C HIS A 103 -1.61 8.42 -7.19
N ALA A 104 -0.85 7.35 -7.02
CA ALA A 104 -0.86 6.19 -7.90
C ALA A 104 -2.23 5.49 -7.94
N MET A 105 -2.91 5.37 -6.80
CA MET A 105 -4.23 4.73 -6.71
C MET A 105 -5.30 5.45 -7.55
N ILE A 106 -5.24 6.77 -7.69
CA ILE A 106 -6.22 7.56 -8.46
C ILE A 106 -5.75 7.88 -9.89
N SER A 107 -4.55 7.44 -10.27
CA SER A 107 -3.93 7.73 -11.55
C SER A 107 -4.00 6.52 -12.48
N THR A 108 -4.27 6.78 -13.76
CA THR A 108 -4.15 5.75 -14.82
C THR A 108 -2.72 5.62 -15.34
N ILE A 109 -1.80 6.47 -14.88
CA ILE A 109 -0.40 6.44 -15.28
C ILE A 109 0.33 5.46 -14.35
N GLU A 110 0.96 4.45 -14.94
CA GLU A 110 1.82 3.53 -14.20
C GLU A 110 2.96 4.31 -13.49
N PRO A 111 3.08 4.21 -12.16
CA PRO A 111 4.13 4.89 -11.43
C PRO A 111 5.47 4.15 -11.62
N SER A 112 6.41 4.78 -12.33
CA SER A 112 7.71 4.16 -12.65
C SER A 112 8.56 3.79 -11.42
N TRP A 113 8.26 4.35 -10.24
CA TRP A 113 8.91 4.01 -8.98
C TRP A 113 8.48 2.64 -8.44
N ASP A 114 7.40 2.03 -8.94
CA ASP A 114 6.98 0.67 -8.56
C ASP A 114 8.08 -0.37 -8.78
N ARG A 115 8.97 -0.13 -9.74
CA ARG A 115 10.10 -1.02 -10.06
C ARG A 115 11.02 -1.26 -8.87
N VAL A 116 11.20 -0.27 -7.98
CA VAL A 116 12.05 -0.47 -6.79
C VAL A 116 11.38 -1.35 -5.73
N LEU A 117 10.07 -1.56 -5.85
CA LEU A 117 9.27 -2.44 -5.00
C LEU A 117 8.88 -3.75 -5.70
N LEU A 118 9.27 -3.93 -6.96
CA LEU A 118 8.89 -5.08 -7.80
C LEU A 118 7.38 -5.23 -7.99
N VAL A 119 6.65 -4.10 -8.06
CA VAL A 119 5.19 -4.06 -8.25
C VAL A 119 4.76 -3.35 -9.54
N ASP A 120 5.64 -3.30 -10.54
CA ASP A 120 5.37 -2.78 -11.89
C ASP A 120 4.55 -3.78 -12.72
N ILE A 121 3.36 -4.09 -12.21
CA ILE A 121 2.41 -5.00 -12.84
C ILE A 121 1.77 -4.28 -14.03
N GLY A 122 2.06 -4.78 -15.23
CA GLY A 122 1.50 -4.28 -16.49
C GLY A 122 0.04 -4.69 -16.70
N PRO A 123 -0.69 -4.01 -17.62
CA PRO A 123 -2.12 -4.25 -17.87
C PRO A 123 -2.43 -5.53 -18.67
N ASP A 124 -1.41 -6.30 -19.08
CA ASP A 124 -1.55 -7.49 -19.93
C ASP A 124 -1.48 -8.82 -19.13
N ILE A 125 -1.83 -8.80 -17.83
CA ILE A 125 -1.94 -10.01 -17.00
C ILE A 125 -3.39 -10.47 -16.82
#